data_AF-A0A2A3IVM5-F1
#
_entry.id   AF-A0A2A3IVM5-F1
#
_cell.length_a   1.000
_cell.length_b   1.000
_cell.length_c   1.000
_cell.angle_alpha   90.00
_cell.angle_beta   90.00
_cell.angle_gamma   90.00
#
_symmetry.space_group_name_H-M   'P 1'
#
loop_
_entity.id
_entity.type
_entity.pdbx_description
1 polymer ?
#
loop_
_entity_poly.entity_id
_entity_poly.type
_entity_poly.pdbx_seq_one_letter_code
_entity_poly.pdbx_strand_id
1 'polypeptide(L)'
;MQPAAAWWSATAITSRGMWSPRAGTVEVKAPRVNDRRIDEESGERKRFSSRILPPWCRKSPKISEVLPLLYLHGLSSGGFVPALEQFLGGTAGLSAATVTRLTKQWQDDHAAFQDRDLSDRDYVYVRADGVHPKIRLGQTHSCVLVLLGVRLDGSKELIALAEGLRESTESWADLLRDCRRRGMRDPELVVGDGAMGLWKALAEVFPAARHQRCWVHKARNVTNCLPKSAQPGATKAMQEIYNAEDRAYAEKAIESFEKTYGAKWPKAVAKITDDQEELLAFYDFPAEHWIHLRTTNPIESTFSTVRLRTKVTRGAGSPAAAFAMVFKLVESAQARWRAITGAHLVPLVRAGARFENGVLVEREEAAA
;
A
#
# COMPACT_ATOMS: atom_id res chain seq x y z
N MET A 1 -8.98 -73.46 6.22
CA MET A 1 -8.43 -72.40 7.08
C MET A 1 -8.97 -71.07 6.57
N GLN A 2 -9.83 -70.42 7.36
CA GLN A 2 -10.56 -69.21 7.00
C GLN A 2 -9.66 -67.96 7.03
N PRO A 3 -9.95 -66.93 6.21
CA PRO A 3 -9.33 -65.62 6.33
C PRO A 3 -9.95 -64.85 7.51
N ALA A 4 -9.12 -64.34 8.40
CA ALA A 4 -9.56 -63.51 9.52
C ALA A 4 -10.00 -62.13 9.01
N ALA A 5 -11.31 -61.94 8.94
CA ALA A 5 -11.94 -60.63 8.85
C ALA A 5 -11.56 -59.81 10.10
N ALA A 6 -10.71 -58.80 9.95
CA ALA A 6 -10.49 -57.79 10.98
C ALA A 6 -11.66 -56.81 10.94
N TRP A 7 -12.58 -56.97 11.88
CA TRP A 7 -13.75 -56.14 12.07
C TRP A 7 -13.33 -54.69 12.37
N TRP A 8 -13.72 -53.75 11.50
CA TRP A 8 -13.74 -52.32 11.82
C TRP A 8 -14.86 -52.04 12.82
N SER A 9 -14.61 -52.30 14.11
CA SER A 9 -15.46 -51.81 15.19
C SER A 9 -15.04 -50.37 15.54
N ALA A 10 -15.37 -49.44 14.64
CA ALA A 10 -15.37 -48.02 14.95
C ALA A 10 -16.82 -47.64 15.24
N THR A 11 -17.20 -47.57 16.52
CA THR A 11 -18.44 -46.89 16.92
C THR A 11 -18.33 -45.45 16.44
N ALA A 12 -18.99 -45.12 15.33
CA ALA A 12 -19.00 -43.79 14.76
C ALA A 12 -19.82 -42.86 15.67
N ILE A 13 -19.18 -42.32 16.70
CA ILE A 13 -19.76 -41.22 17.46
C ILE A 13 -19.71 -40.00 16.54
N THR A 14 -20.86 -39.59 16.04
CA THR A 14 -20.96 -38.36 15.23
C THR A 14 -21.12 -37.17 16.17
N SER A 15 -20.25 -36.16 16.05
CA SER A 15 -20.53 -34.87 16.66
C SER A 15 -21.30 -34.02 15.67
N ARG A 16 -22.52 -33.63 16.05
CA ARG A 16 -23.31 -32.61 15.34
C ARG A 16 -22.73 -31.24 15.67
N GLY A 17 -22.51 -30.44 14.64
CA GLY A 17 -22.09 -29.05 14.77
C GLY A 17 -22.69 -28.21 13.67
N MET A 18 -22.96 -26.94 13.97
CA MET A 18 -23.34 -25.97 12.95
C MET A 18 -22.07 -25.46 12.25
N TRP A 19 -22.08 -25.48 10.93
CA TRP A 19 -21.06 -24.84 10.10
C TRP A 19 -21.72 -23.77 9.23
N SER A 20 -21.14 -22.58 9.18
CA SER A 20 -21.70 -21.47 8.40
C SER A 20 -20.81 -21.14 7.20
N PRO A 21 -21.05 -21.76 6.03
CA PRO A 21 -20.52 -21.32 4.74
C PRO A 21 -21.22 -20.05 4.23
N ARG A 22 -20.75 -19.54 3.08
CA ARG A 22 -21.35 -18.37 2.42
C ARG A 22 -22.83 -18.55 2.04
N ALA A 23 -23.30 -19.78 1.90
CA ALA A 23 -24.67 -20.09 1.51
C ALA A 23 -25.66 -20.20 2.70
N GLY A 24 -25.22 -19.85 3.92
CA GLY A 24 -26.03 -19.96 5.14
C GLY A 24 -25.57 -21.11 6.04
N THR A 25 -26.17 -21.22 7.23
CA THR A 25 -25.76 -22.21 8.23
C THR A 25 -26.30 -23.60 7.88
N VAL A 26 -25.40 -24.59 7.85
CA VAL A 26 -25.71 -25.99 7.57
C VAL A 26 -25.33 -26.84 8.78
N GLU A 27 -26.19 -27.79 9.13
CA GLU A 27 -25.84 -28.81 10.13
C GLU A 27 -24.85 -29.79 9.51
N VAL A 28 -23.68 -29.92 10.13
CA VAL A 28 -22.65 -30.86 9.70
C VAL A 28 -22.49 -31.93 10.76
N LYS A 29 -22.47 -33.19 10.30
CA LYS A 29 -22.11 -34.33 11.12
C LYS A 29 -20.65 -34.69 10.82
N ALA A 30 -19.76 -34.37 11.75
CA ALA A 30 -18.37 -34.76 11.64
C ALA A 30 -18.18 -36.15 12.28
N PRO A 31 -17.59 -37.13 11.57
CA PRO A 31 -17.25 -38.41 12.16
C PRO A 31 -16.15 -38.22 13.20
N ARG A 32 -16.33 -38.78 14.40
CA ARG A 32 -15.22 -38.94 15.33
C ARG A 32 -14.65 -40.33 15.18
N VAL A 33 -13.34 -40.38 14.96
CA VAL A 33 -12.59 -41.62 14.91
C VAL A 33 -11.88 -41.79 16.24
N ASN A 34 -12.18 -42.86 16.96
CA ASN A 34 -11.38 -43.29 18.11
C ASN A 34 -10.17 -44.07 17.57
N ASP A 35 -9.18 -43.34 17.06
CA ASP A 35 -7.97 -43.94 16.52
C ASP A 35 -7.07 -44.39 17.67
N ARG A 36 -6.91 -45.71 17.81
CA ARG A 36 -6.09 -46.33 18.85
C ARG A 36 -4.64 -46.54 18.42
N ARG A 37 -4.29 -46.18 17.18
CA ARG A 37 -2.93 -46.32 16.66
C ARG A 37 -2.02 -45.31 17.36
N ILE A 38 -0.81 -45.76 17.69
CA ILE A 38 0.25 -44.94 18.28
C ILE A 38 1.25 -44.66 17.17
N ASP A 39 1.78 -43.45 17.15
CA ASP A 39 2.87 -43.07 16.29
C ASP A 39 4.19 -43.60 16.86
N GLU A 40 4.91 -44.40 16.08
CA GLU A 40 6.09 -45.16 16.55
C GLU A 40 7.29 -44.27 16.89
N GLU A 41 7.32 -43.03 16.37
CA GLU A 41 8.42 -42.08 16.58
C GLU A 41 8.14 -41.13 17.76
N SER A 42 6.90 -40.66 17.90
CA SER A 42 6.50 -39.73 18.98
C SER A 42 5.89 -40.39 20.21
N GLY A 43 5.48 -41.67 20.13
CA GLY A 43 4.77 -42.36 21.21
C GLY A 43 3.36 -41.84 21.48
N GLU A 44 2.88 -40.87 20.71
CA GLU A 44 1.56 -40.26 20.87
C GLU A 44 0.48 -41.00 20.10
N ARG A 45 -0.76 -40.91 20.57
CA ARG A 45 -1.92 -41.44 19.83
C ARG A 45 -2.13 -40.63 18.55
N LYS A 46 -2.24 -41.31 17.41
CA LYS A 46 -2.65 -40.69 16.15
C LYS A 46 -4.05 -40.12 16.32
N ARG A 47 -4.22 -38.83 16.04
CA ARG A 47 -5.51 -38.14 16.09
C ARG A 47 -5.98 -37.85 14.68
N PHE A 48 -7.18 -38.30 14.34
CA PHE A 48 -7.83 -37.87 13.11
C PHE A 48 -8.22 -36.38 13.22
N SER A 49 -7.73 -35.57 12.29
CA SER A 49 -8.14 -34.18 12.10
C SER A 49 -8.56 -33.98 10.65
N SER A 50 -9.78 -33.46 10.43
CA SER A 50 -10.25 -33.20 9.07
C SER A 50 -9.52 -32.00 8.48
N ARG A 51 -8.92 -32.17 7.30
CA ARG A 51 -8.34 -31.06 6.53
C ARG A 51 -9.40 -30.14 5.93
N ILE A 52 -10.62 -30.64 5.71
CA ILE A 52 -11.74 -29.91 5.11
C ILE A 52 -12.44 -29.04 6.17
N LEU A 53 -12.62 -29.58 7.38
CA LEU A 53 -13.22 -28.87 8.50
C LEU A 53 -12.35 -29.09 9.75
N PRO A 54 -11.34 -28.24 9.98
CA PRO A 54 -10.48 -28.38 11.14
C PRO A 54 -11.27 -28.36 12.45
N PRO A 55 -10.75 -28.99 13.53
CA PRO A 55 -11.37 -28.94 14.85
C PRO A 55 -11.71 -27.50 15.24
N TRP A 56 -12.92 -27.31 15.78
CA TRP A 56 -13.44 -26.00 16.22
C TRP A 56 -13.69 -24.96 15.11
N CYS A 57 -13.43 -25.30 13.84
CA CYS A 57 -13.73 -24.45 12.70
C CYS A 57 -15.24 -24.45 12.43
N ARG A 58 -15.95 -23.45 12.95
CA ARG A 58 -17.42 -23.32 12.75
C ARG A 58 -17.80 -22.45 11.54
N LYS A 59 -16.82 -21.86 10.84
CA LYS A 59 -17.04 -20.87 9.77
C LYS A 59 -16.01 -21.00 8.66
N SER A 60 -16.38 -20.58 7.45
CA SER A 60 -15.41 -20.47 6.35
C SER A 60 -14.38 -19.36 6.63
N PRO A 61 -13.07 -19.58 6.40
CA PRO A 61 -12.03 -18.54 6.51
C PRO A 61 -12.35 -17.29 5.69
N LYS A 62 -13.01 -17.46 4.54
CA LYS A 62 -13.41 -16.39 3.63
C LYS A 62 -14.43 -15.42 4.22
N ILE A 63 -15.18 -15.78 5.26
CA ILE A 63 -16.10 -14.84 5.94
C ILE A 63 -15.32 -13.83 6.78
N SER A 64 -14.20 -14.24 7.39
CA SER A 64 -13.31 -13.35 8.13
C SER A 64 -12.64 -12.33 7.21
N GLU A 65 -12.39 -12.68 5.94
CA GLU A 65 -11.87 -11.79 4.89
C GLU A 65 -12.88 -10.71 4.46
N VAL A 66 -14.19 -10.96 4.61
CA VAL A 66 -15.27 -10.02 4.22
C VAL A 66 -15.50 -8.95 5.28
N LEU A 67 -15.15 -9.19 6.54
CA LEU A 67 -15.34 -8.24 7.63
C LEU A 67 -14.56 -6.93 7.50
N PRO A 68 -13.26 -6.93 7.13
CA PRO A 68 -12.57 -5.70 6.79
C PRO A 68 -13.27 -4.96 5.65
N LEU A 69 -13.80 -5.67 4.64
CA LEU A 69 -14.54 -5.06 3.52
C LEU A 69 -15.88 -4.43 3.97
N LEU A 70 -16.55 -4.97 4.97
CA LEU A 70 -17.82 -4.42 5.48
C LEU A 70 -17.62 -3.21 6.39
N TYR A 71 -16.55 -3.20 7.21
CA TYR A 71 -16.12 -1.99 7.93
C TYR A 71 -15.79 -0.85 6.97
N LEU A 72 -15.14 -1.24 5.89
CA LEU A 72 -14.75 -0.43 4.77
C LEU A 72 -15.97 0.05 3.93
N HIS A 73 -17.13 -0.59 4.00
CA HIS A 73 -18.37 -0.05 3.42
C HIS A 73 -19.13 0.88 4.36
N GLY A 74 -18.52 1.29 5.49
CA GLY A 74 -19.08 2.30 6.38
C GLY A 74 -20.03 1.76 7.44
N LEU A 75 -20.05 0.44 7.65
CA LEU A 75 -20.79 -0.14 8.77
C LEU A 75 -20.03 0.15 10.06
N SER A 76 -20.67 0.88 10.99
CA SER A 76 -20.17 1.02 12.35
C SER A 76 -20.20 -0.35 13.04
N SER A 77 -19.40 -0.57 14.09
CA SER A 77 -19.36 -1.84 14.84
C SER A 77 -20.75 -2.36 15.25
N GLY A 78 -21.71 -1.46 15.50
CA GLY A 78 -23.11 -1.79 15.79
C GLY A 78 -23.99 -2.09 14.57
N GLY A 79 -23.63 -1.58 13.38
CA GLY A 79 -24.32 -1.84 12.10
C GLY A 79 -23.94 -3.17 11.43
N PHE A 80 -22.89 -3.85 11.88
CA PHE A 80 -22.49 -5.17 11.35
C PHE A 80 -23.55 -6.23 11.58
N VAL A 81 -24.14 -6.26 12.78
CA VAL A 81 -25.08 -7.31 13.16
C VAL A 81 -26.32 -7.26 12.27
N PRO A 82 -27.00 -6.10 12.07
CA PRO A 82 -28.13 -6.02 11.15
C PRO A 82 -27.77 -6.28 9.67
N ALA A 83 -26.64 -5.75 9.20
CA ALA A 83 -26.25 -5.92 7.79
C ALA A 83 -25.91 -7.38 7.45
N LEU A 84 -25.27 -8.09 8.37
CA LEU A 84 -24.82 -9.46 8.14
C LEU A 84 -25.87 -10.49 8.52
N GLU A 85 -26.81 -10.17 9.41
CA GLU A 85 -28.00 -10.96 9.65
C GLU A 85 -28.84 -11.09 8.38
N GLN A 86 -29.00 -10.01 7.62
CA GLN A 86 -29.68 -10.04 6.31
C GLN A 86 -28.92 -10.85 5.25
N PHE A 87 -27.58 -10.86 5.26
CA PHE A 87 -26.78 -11.58 4.26
C PHE A 87 -26.51 -13.05 4.61
N LEU A 88 -26.43 -13.42 5.90
CA LEU A 88 -25.99 -14.74 6.36
C LEU A 88 -27.09 -15.53 7.08
N GLY A 89 -28.29 -14.97 7.23
CA GLY A 89 -29.45 -15.64 7.84
C GLY A 89 -29.35 -15.85 9.35
N GLY A 90 -28.46 -15.11 10.03
CA GLY A 90 -28.36 -15.12 11.49
C GLY A 90 -27.25 -14.22 12.07
N THR A 91 -27.39 -13.82 13.33
CA THR A 91 -26.46 -12.95 14.08
C THR A 91 -25.22 -13.66 14.63
N ALA A 92 -25.14 -14.99 14.46
CA ALA A 92 -24.19 -15.84 15.16
C ALA A 92 -22.73 -15.59 14.73
N GLY A 93 -22.01 -14.81 15.55
CA GLY A 93 -20.56 -14.78 15.63
C GLY A 93 -19.87 -13.57 14.99
N LEU A 94 -20.52 -12.42 15.04
CA LEU A 94 -19.93 -11.09 14.87
C LEU A 94 -20.21 -10.23 16.09
N SER A 95 -19.98 -10.81 17.27
CA SER A 95 -20.03 -10.07 18.52
C SER A 95 -18.94 -8.99 18.54
N ALA A 96 -19.11 -7.98 19.39
CA ALA A 96 -18.09 -6.98 19.65
C ALA A 96 -16.71 -7.60 19.98
N ALA A 97 -16.71 -8.79 20.59
CA ALA A 97 -15.50 -9.57 20.86
C ALA A 97 -14.78 -10.06 19.59
N THR A 98 -15.52 -10.50 18.56
CA THR A 98 -14.92 -10.89 17.26
C THR A 98 -14.27 -9.69 16.57
N VAL A 99 -14.93 -8.52 16.58
CA VAL A 99 -14.38 -7.30 15.98
C VAL A 99 -13.10 -6.88 16.70
N THR A 100 -13.12 -6.88 18.04
CA THR A 100 -11.93 -6.55 18.85
C THR A 100 -10.77 -7.48 18.55
N ARG A 101 -11.02 -8.80 18.44
CA ARG A 101 -9.99 -9.78 18.08
C ARG A 101 -9.41 -9.55 16.68
N LEU A 102 -10.24 -9.23 15.69
CA LEU A 102 -9.79 -8.94 14.32
C LEU A 102 -8.95 -7.66 14.26
N THR A 103 -9.36 -6.62 14.97
CA THR A 103 -8.57 -5.38 15.06
C THR A 103 -7.21 -5.64 15.70
N LYS A 104 -7.15 -6.48 16.76
CA LYS A 104 -5.88 -6.87 17.36
C LYS A 104 -5.00 -7.64 16.38
N GLN A 105 -5.56 -8.60 15.66
CA GLN A 105 -4.84 -9.31 14.60
C GLN A 105 -4.26 -8.37 13.55
N TRP A 106 -5.01 -7.34 13.10
CA TRP A 106 -4.50 -6.39 12.12
C TRP A 106 -3.38 -5.50 12.68
N GLN A 107 -3.41 -5.18 13.96
CA GLN A 107 -2.31 -4.48 14.63
C GLN A 107 -1.07 -5.37 14.68
N ASP A 108 -1.24 -6.64 15.00
CA ASP A 108 -0.13 -7.61 15.05
C ASP A 108 0.45 -7.85 13.65
N ASP A 109 -0.39 -7.94 12.61
CA ASP A 109 0.03 -8.02 11.22
C ASP A 109 0.80 -6.76 10.78
N HIS A 110 0.34 -5.57 11.19
CA HIS A 110 1.00 -4.31 10.90
C HIS A 110 2.36 -4.21 11.61
N ALA A 111 2.46 -4.65 12.86
CA ALA A 111 3.71 -4.72 13.59
C ALA A 111 4.69 -5.69 12.90
N ALA A 112 4.24 -6.90 12.56
CA ALA A 112 5.07 -7.86 11.82
C ALA A 112 5.52 -7.32 10.45
N PHE A 113 4.66 -6.58 9.75
CA PHE A 113 5.02 -5.89 8.52
C PHE A 113 6.07 -4.81 8.75
N GLN A 114 5.98 -4.06 9.86
CA GLN A 114 6.97 -3.04 10.19
C GLN A 114 8.30 -3.63 10.66
N ASP A 115 8.33 -4.86 11.19
CA ASP A 115 9.57 -5.52 11.61
C ASP A 115 10.22 -6.38 10.52
N ARG A 116 9.56 -6.56 9.37
CA ARG A 116 10.05 -7.44 8.30
C ARG A 116 11.41 -6.99 7.75
N ASP A 117 12.21 -7.95 7.33
CA ASP A 117 13.44 -7.70 6.59
C ASP A 117 13.15 -7.10 5.20
N LEU A 118 13.95 -6.11 4.81
CA LEU A 118 13.95 -5.44 3.51
C LEU A 118 15.25 -5.71 2.73
N SER A 119 16.20 -6.49 3.29
CA SER A 119 17.49 -6.77 2.66
C SER A 119 17.39 -7.50 1.32
N ASP A 120 16.34 -8.32 1.14
CA ASP A 120 16.01 -9.02 -0.11
C ASP A 120 15.13 -8.19 -1.06
N ARG A 121 14.82 -6.94 -0.68
CA ARG A 121 13.88 -6.07 -1.40
C ARG A 121 14.60 -4.86 -1.97
N ASP A 122 14.84 -4.92 -3.27
CA ASP A 122 15.55 -3.86 -3.95
C ASP A 122 14.59 -2.88 -4.65
N TYR A 123 14.43 -1.68 -4.07
CA TYR A 123 13.50 -0.66 -4.54
C TYR A 123 14.18 0.43 -5.37
N VAL A 124 13.97 0.43 -6.69
CA VAL A 124 14.60 1.38 -7.61
C VAL A 124 13.94 2.75 -7.54
N TYR A 125 12.61 2.78 -7.49
CA TYR A 125 11.83 4.00 -7.32
C TYR A 125 11.05 3.94 -6.02
N VAL A 126 11.01 5.05 -5.30
CA VAL A 126 10.19 5.20 -4.10
C VAL A 126 9.28 6.40 -4.26
N ARG A 127 8.03 6.24 -3.84
CA ARG A 127 7.09 7.33 -3.64
C ARG A 127 6.90 7.58 -2.16
N ALA A 128 7.07 8.82 -1.75
CA ALA A 128 6.84 9.28 -0.40
C ALA A 128 5.66 10.25 -0.38
N ASP A 129 4.66 9.99 0.47
CA ASP A 129 3.49 10.87 0.61
C ASP A 129 3.02 10.97 2.05
N GLY A 130 2.50 12.15 2.41
CA GLY A 130 1.88 12.46 3.69
C GLY A 130 0.36 12.50 3.54
N VAL A 131 -0.33 11.47 4.03
CA VAL A 131 -1.79 11.40 3.92
C VAL A 131 -2.45 11.85 5.20
N HIS A 132 -3.43 12.74 5.07
CA HIS A 132 -4.24 13.23 6.19
C HIS A 132 -5.62 12.57 6.19
N PRO A 133 -5.78 11.33 6.72
CA PRO A 133 -7.08 10.69 6.82
C PRO A 133 -7.96 11.43 7.84
N LYS A 134 -9.27 11.49 7.57
CA LYS A 134 -10.27 12.05 8.51
C LYS A 134 -10.62 11.05 9.63
N ILE A 135 -9.61 10.36 10.16
CA ILE A 135 -9.75 9.44 11.30
C ILE A 135 -9.15 10.12 12.53
N ARG A 136 -9.65 9.78 13.72
CA ARG A 136 -9.08 10.25 14.97
C ARG A 136 -7.74 9.53 15.19
N LEU A 137 -6.67 10.15 14.72
CA LEU A 137 -5.31 9.75 15.03
C LEU A 137 -4.92 10.22 16.45
N GLY A 138 -3.79 9.76 16.97
CA GLY A 138 -3.44 9.92 18.39
C GLY A 138 -3.26 11.38 18.81
N GLN A 139 -2.85 12.24 17.88
CA GLN A 139 -2.54 13.64 18.14
C GLN A 139 -3.27 14.57 17.15
N THR A 140 -3.48 15.82 17.56
CA THR A 140 -3.90 16.89 16.65
C THR A 140 -2.79 17.10 15.60
N HIS A 141 -3.14 17.10 14.32
CA HIS A 141 -2.20 17.20 13.18
C HIS A 141 -1.34 15.96 12.87
N SER A 142 -1.76 14.77 13.30
CA SER A 142 -1.15 13.53 12.80
C SER A 142 -1.44 13.35 11.30
N CYS A 143 -0.44 12.86 10.57
CA CYS A 143 -0.55 12.37 9.20
C CYS A 143 -0.10 10.90 9.16
N VAL A 144 -0.43 10.22 8.07
CA VAL A 144 0.07 8.88 7.75
C VAL A 144 1.13 9.04 6.69
N LEU A 145 2.38 8.82 7.06
CA LEU A 145 3.52 8.80 6.14
C LEU A 145 3.55 7.46 5.42
N VAL A 146 3.68 7.50 4.10
CA VAL A 146 3.64 6.33 3.24
C VAL A 146 4.86 6.29 2.35
N LEU A 147 5.52 5.13 2.31
CA LEU A 147 6.56 4.80 1.34
C LEU A 147 6.09 3.64 0.45
N LEU A 148 6.06 3.85 -0.86
CA LEU A 148 5.72 2.83 -1.86
C LEU A 148 6.89 2.66 -2.83
N GLY A 149 7.37 1.45 -3.00
CA GLY A 149 8.52 1.10 -3.84
C GLY A 149 8.14 0.43 -5.16
N VAL A 150 9.02 0.55 -6.15
CA VAL A 150 9.05 -0.28 -7.35
C VAL A 150 10.24 -1.22 -7.25
N ARG A 151 10.00 -2.53 -7.27
CA ARG A 151 11.05 -3.56 -7.22
C ARG A 151 11.71 -3.76 -8.59
N LEU A 152 12.81 -4.52 -8.62
CA LEU A 152 13.52 -4.90 -9.86
C LEU A 152 12.66 -5.56 -10.92
N ASP A 153 11.63 -6.31 -10.53
CA ASP A 153 10.67 -6.92 -11.46
C ASP A 153 9.57 -5.96 -11.95
N GLY A 154 9.66 -4.68 -11.56
CA GLY A 154 8.69 -3.64 -11.87
C GLY A 154 7.41 -3.67 -11.03
N SER A 155 7.25 -4.64 -10.12
CA SER A 155 6.09 -4.69 -9.22
C SER A 155 6.13 -3.53 -8.22
N LYS A 156 4.94 -3.05 -7.85
CA LYS A 156 4.76 -1.98 -6.87
C LYS A 156 4.44 -2.57 -5.51
N GLU A 157 5.05 -2.04 -4.46
CA GLU A 157 4.91 -2.58 -3.11
C GLU A 157 4.92 -1.47 -2.05
N LEU A 158 4.08 -1.58 -1.03
CA LEU A 158 4.13 -0.76 0.17
C LEU A 158 5.40 -1.14 0.93
N ILE A 159 6.29 -0.16 1.14
CA ILE A 159 7.54 -0.33 1.92
C ILE A 159 7.23 -0.14 3.40
N ALA A 160 6.63 0.99 3.75
CA ALA A 160 6.39 1.38 5.13
C ALA A 160 5.18 2.30 5.25
N LEU A 161 4.52 2.24 6.42
CA LEU A 161 3.38 3.07 6.78
C LEU A 161 3.50 3.47 8.25
N ALA A 162 3.75 4.75 8.55
CA ALA A 162 3.90 5.26 9.91
C ALA A 162 3.00 6.45 10.22
N GLU A 163 2.63 6.62 11.49
CA GLU A 163 2.03 7.87 11.97
C GLU A 163 3.15 8.91 12.08
N GLY A 164 2.96 10.08 11.50
CA GLY A 164 3.89 11.20 11.58
C GLY A 164 3.22 12.43 12.17
N LEU A 165 4.02 13.34 12.73
CA LEU A 165 3.55 14.63 13.22
C LEU A 165 3.87 15.70 12.19
N ARG A 166 2.84 16.26 11.54
CA ARG A 166 2.94 17.41 10.61
C ARG A 166 3.99 17.25 9.49
N GLU A 167 4.27 16.03 9.04
CA GLU A 167 5.31 15.75 8.03
C GLU A 167 6.69 16.36 8.37
N SER A 168 7.01 16.41 9.67
CA SER A 168 8.28 16.95 10.15
C SER A 168 9.49 16.18 9.63
N THR A 169 10.66 16.84 9.59
CA THR A 169 11.93 16.19 9.25
C THR A 169 12.18 14.96 10.12
N GLU A 170 11.91 15.06 11.42
CA GLU A 170 12.12 13.97 12.37
C GLU A 170 11.23 12.77 12.07
N SER A 171 9.92 12.98 11.83
CA SER A 171 9.01 11.89 11.46
C SER A 171 9.41 11.17 10.16
N TRP A 172 9.91 11.91 9.17
CA TRP A 172 10.45 11.30 7.94
C TRP A 172 11.77 10.58 8.18
N ALA A 173 12.69 11.18 8.95
CA ALA A 173 13.98 10.59 9.25
C ALA A 173 13.83 9.30 10.04
N ASP A 174 12.92 9.24 11.01
CA ASP A 174 12.64 8.03 11.77
C ASP A 174 12.13 6.90 10.87
N LEU A 175 11.18 7.21 9.97
CA LEU A 175 10.65 6.23 9.02
C LEU A 175 11.74 5.72 8.05
N LEU A 176 12.56 6.62 7.51
CA LEU A 176 13.62 6.27 6.57
C LEU A 176 14.76 5.50 7.28
N ARG A 177 15.18 5.91 8.48
CA ARG A 177 16.21 5.22 9.28
C ARG A 177 15.74 3.83 9.67
N ASP A 178 14.46 3.67 10.01
CA ASP A 178 13.87 2.36 10.24
C ASP A 178 13.94 1.47 8.99
N CYS A 179 13.58 1.99 7.81
CA CYS A 179 13.72 1.23 6.56
C CYS A 179 15.18 0.83 6.30
N ARG A 180 16.14 1.75 6.50
CA ARG A 180 17.57 1.48 6.33
C ARG A 180 18.07 0.41 7.32
N ARG A 181 17.64 0.49 8.58
CA ARG A 181 17.95 -0.52 9.62
C ARG A 181 17.41 -1.90 9.26
N ARG A 182 16.25 -1.97 8.59
CA ARG A 182 15.67 -3.21 8.05
C ARG A 182 16.33 -3.70 6.76
N GLY A 183 17.41 -3.07 6.30
CA GLY A 183 18.18 -3.51 5.14
C GLY A 183 17.80 -2.87 3.80
N MET A 184 16.91 -1.87 3.79
CA MET A 184 16.58 -1.16 2.55
C MET A 184 17.80 -0.41 2.00
N ARG A 185 18.16 -0.71 0.75
CA ARG A 185 19.17 0.02 -0.02
C ARG A 185 18.64 1.39 -0.48
N ASP A 186 19.54 2.36 -0.63
CA ASP A 186 19.26 3.64 -1.29
C ASP A 186 18.53 3.43 -2.63
N PRO A 187 17.34 4.03 -2.83
CA PRO A 187 16.65 4.02 -4.13
C PRO A 187 17.35 4.94 -5.12
N GLU A 188 17.15 4.71 -6.43
CA GLU A 188 17.71 5.59 -7.48
C GLU A 188 16.94 6.91 -7.59
N LEU A 189 15.65 6.89 -7.23
CA LEU A 189 14.80 8.07 -7.21
C LEU A 189 13.73 7.99 -6.13
N VAL A 190 13.54 9.10 -5.41
CA VAL A 190 12.40 9.33 -4.51
C VAL A 190 11.52 10.44 -5.07
N VAL A 191 10.25 10.11 -5.37
CA VAL A 191 9.23 11.07 -5.78
C VAL A 191 8.37 11.43 -4.58
N GLY A 192 8.23 12.71 -4.26
CA GLY A 192 7.48 13.15 -3.09
C GLY A 192 6.89 14.54 -3.26
N ASP A 193 6.00 14.92 -2.33
CA ASP A 193 5.62 16.32 -2.22
C ASP A 193 6.81 17.16 -1.75
N GLY A 194 6.72 18.46 -1.99
CA GLY A 194 7.75 19.41 -1.72
C GLY A 194 8.06 19.71 -0.26
N ALA A 195 7.58 18.89 0.68
CA ALA A 195 7.77 19.08 2.10
C ALA A 195 9.27 19.09 2.45
N MET A 196 9.76 20.21 3.00
CA MET A 196 11.17 20.36 3.38
C MET A 196 11.64 19.27 4.35
N GLY A 197 10.73 18.72 5.17
CA GLY A 197 11.04 17.64 6.10
C GLY A 197 11.50 16.36 5.42
N LEU A 198 10.81 15.94 4.36
CA LEU A 198 11.15 14.74 3.59
C LEU A 198 12.54 14.85 2.98
N TRP A 199 12.84 15.97 2.31
CA TRP A 199 14.10 16.12 1.56
C TRP A 199 15.32 16.22 2.46
N LYS A 200 15.19 16.89 3.62
CA LYS A 200 16.25 16.91 4.63
C LYS A 200 16.51 15.51 5.19
N ALA A 201 15.46 14.78 5.52
CA ALA A 201 15.58 13.40 6.01
C ALA A 201 16.17 12.46 4.94
N LEU A 202 15.79 12.63 3.67
CA LEU A 202 16.30 11.84 2.56
C LEU A 202 17.80 12.05 2.38
N ALA A 203 18.26 13.31 2.35
CA ALA A 203 19.68 13.64 2.21
C ALA A 203 20.54 13.09 3.36
N GLU A 204 19.97 12.96 4.56
CA GLU A 204 20.66 12.37 5.71
C GLU A 204 20.72 10.84 5.62
N VAL A 205 19.60 10.19 5.30
CA VAL A 205 19.46 8.74 5.46
C VAL A 205 19.80 7.97 4.19
N PHE A 206 19.50 8.51 3.01
CA PHE A 206 19.74 7.90 1.70
C PHE A 206 20.40 8.93 0.76
N PRO A 207 21.66 9.33 1.04
CA PRO A 207 22.31 10.44 0.33
C PRO A 207 22.55 10.17 -1.15
N ALA A 208 22.56 8.91 -1.59
CA ALA A 208 22.72 8.57 -3.01
C ALA A 208 21.41 8.70 -3.80
N ALA A 209 20.26 8.77 -3.12
CA ALA A 209 18.97 8.84 -3.77
C ALA A 209 18.71 10.22 -4.37
N ARG A 210 18.44 10.28 -5.68
CA ARG A 210 17.92 11.50 -6.31
C ARG A 210 16.51 11.77 -5.81
N HIS A 211 16.12 13.04 -5.74
CA HIS A 211 14.73 13.40 -5.48
C HIS A 211 14.05 13.99 -6.72
N GLN A 212 12.75 13.77 -6.80
CA GLN A 212 11.87 14.39 -7.78
C GLN A 212 10.66 14.98 -7.10
N ARG A 213 10.27 16.18 -7.53
CA ARG A 213 9.05 16.84 -7.08
C ARG A 213 7.85 16.24 -7.80
N CYS A 214 6.82 15.92 -7.03
CA CYS A 214 5.60 15.33 -7.56
C CYS A 214 4.80 16.34 -8.40
N TRP A 215 4.56 16.02 -9.68
CA TRP A 215 3.75 16.85 -10.58
C TRP A 215 2.30 17.05 -10.13
N VAL A 216 1.68 16.06 -9.50
CA VAL A 216 0.28 16.16 -9.02
C VAL A 216 0.17 17.19 -7.88
N HIS A 217 1.05 17.08 -6.88
CA HIS A 217 1.12 18.06 -5.80
C HIS A 217 1.55 19.44 -6.30
N LYS A 218 2.51 19.48 -7.24
CA LYS A 218 2.97 20.71 -7.87
C LYS A 218 1.83 21.44 -8.59
N ALA A 219 1.06 20.74 -9.42
CA ALA A 219 -0.08 21.32 -10.14
C ALA A 219 -1.14 21.88 -9.20
N ARG A 220 -1.36 21.23 -8.05
CA ARG A 220 -2.22 21.76 -7.00
C ARG A 220 -1.67 23.06 -6.39
N ASN A 221 -0.37 23.10 -6.11
CA ASN A 221 0.29 24.28 -5.55
C ASN A 221 0.23 25.46 -6.52
N VAL A 222 0.43 25.23 -7.81
CA VAL A 222 0.28 26.24 -8.87
C VAL A 222 -1.16 26.74 -8.95
N THR A 223 -2.15 25.84 -9.05
CA THR A 223 -3.57 26.23 -9.18
C THR A 223 -4.12 26.98 -7.96
N ASN A 224 -3.60 26.70 -6.76
CA ASN A 224 -3.93 27.47 -5.55
C ASN A 224 -3.45 28.93 -5.59
N CYS A 225 -2.48 29.27 -6.44
CA CYS A 225 -2.03 30.65 -6.67
C CYS A 225 -2.84 31.37 -7.77
N LEU A 226 -3.81 30.69 -8.39
CA LEU A 226 -4.55 31.18 -9.56
C LEU A 226 -6.05 31.34 -9.27
N PRO A 227 -6.72 32.35 -9.85
CA PRO A 227 -8.18 32.43 -9.83
C PRO A 227 -8.79 31.26 -10.61
N LYS A 228 -9.99 30.82 -10.21
CA LYS A 228 -10.70 29.67 -10.84
C LYS A 228 -10.82 29.78 -12.36
N SER A 229 -10.95 30.99 -12.91
CA SER A 229 -11.02 31.24 -14.35
C SER A 229 -9.73 30.91 -15.11
N ALA A 230 -8.56 31.04 -14.48
CA ALA A 230 -7.27 30.78 -15.09
C ALA A 230 -6.80 29.32 -14.90
N GLN A 231 -7.35 28.60 -13.92
CA GLN A 231 -6.92 27.24 -13.58
C GLN A 231 -7.01 26.23 -14.74
N PRO A 232 -8.07 26.21 -15.58
CA PRO A 232 -8.13 25.27 -16.71
C PRO A 232 -7.01 25.49 -17.73
N GLY A 233 -6.70 26.75 -18.05
CA GLY A 233 -5.61 27.10 -18.96
C GLY A 233 -4.25 26.73 -18.39
N ALA A 234 -4.01 27.06 -17.12
CA ALA A 234 -2.74 26.74 -16.46
C ALA A 234 -2.53 25.23 -16.31
N THR A 235 -3.61 24.47 -16.07
CA THR A 235 -3.55 23.01 -16.00
C THR A 235 -3.11 22.40 -17.33
N LYS A 236 -3.67 22.89 -18.45
CA LYS A 236 -3.24 22.46 -19.80
C LYS A 236 -1.78 22.85 -20.06
N ALA A 237 -1.37 24.07 -19.73
CA ALA A 237 0.01 24.50 -19.92
C ALA A 237 1.00 23.66 -19.07
N MET A 238 0.64 23.28 -17.84
CA MET A 238 1.45 22.33 -17.06
C MET A 238 1.49 20.94 -17.68
N GLN A 239 0.37 20.47 -18.27
CA GLN A 239 0.32 19.21 -19.01
C GLN A 239 1.28 19.20 -20.20
N GLU A 240 1.44 20.31 -20.92
CA GLU A 240 2.43 20.44 -21.99
C GLU A 240 3.86 20.27 -21.48
N ILE A 241 4.17 20.79 -20.27
CA ILE A 241 5.51 20.64 -19.68
C ILE A 241 5.78 19.18 -19.37
N TYR A 242 4.97 18.57 -18.51
CA TYR A 242 5.31 17.23 -18.02
C TYR A 242 5.03 16.14 -19.03
N ASN A 243 4.24 16.37 -20.09
CA ASN A 243 4.03 15.44 -21.20
C ASN A 243 4.90 15.73 -22.44
N ALA A 244 5.81 16.70 -22.37
CA ALA A 244 6.74 16.96 -23.45
C ALA A 244 7.55 15.71 -23.81
N GLU A 245 7.91 15.60 -25.09
CA GLU A 245 8.62 14.43 -25.64
C GLU A 245 10.02 14.26 -25.06
N ASP A 246 10.68 15.36 -24.70
CA ASP A 246 11.98 15.37 -24.06
C ASP A 246 12.12 16.56 -23.10
N ARG A 247 13.28 16.62 -22.42
CA ARG A 247 13.59 17.67 -21.46
C ARG A 247 13.64 19.06 -22.11
N ALA A 248 14.21 19.19 -23.30
CA ALA A 248 14.35 20.48 -23.98
C ALA A 248 12.99 21.08 -24.38
N TYR A 249 12.04 20.24 -24.81
CA TYR A 249 10.67 20.68 -25.06
C TYR A 249 9.93 21.03 -23.76
N ALA A 250 10.17 20.30 -22.67
CA ALA A 250 9.62 20.64 -21.36
C ALA A 250 10.11 22.03 -20.89
N GLU A 251 11.40 22.34 -21.08
CA GLU A 251 12.01 23.63 -20.75
C GLU A 251 11.39 24.77 -21.57
N LYS A 252 11.21 24.60 -22.88
CA LYS A 252 10.49 25.56 -23.74
C LYS A 252 9.03 25.75 -23.31
N ALA A 253 8.38 24.68 -22.84
CA ALA A 253 7.02 24.77 -22.31
C ALA A 253 6.97 25.54 -20.98
N ILE A 254 8.02 25.45 -20.13
CA ILE A 254 8.17 26.28 -18.93
C ILE A 254 8.34 27.76 -19.30
N GLU A 255 9.20 28.08 -20.27
CA GLU A 255 9.35 29.47 -20.77
C GLU A 255 8.01 30.04 -21.27
N SER A 256 7.24 29.22 -21.99
CA SER A 256 5.91 29.58 -22.49
C SER A 256 4.90 29.79 -21.35
N PHE A 257 4.95 28.95 -20.31
CA PHE A 257 4.16 29.11 -19.09
C PHE A 257 4.53 30.41 -18.37
N GLU A 258 5.81 30.70 -18.20
CA GLU A 258 6.31 31.92 -17.58
C GLU A 258 5.84 33.16 -18.36
N LYS A 259 5.97 33.17 -19.68
CA LYS A 259 5.51 34.29 -20.51
C LYS A 259 4.01 34.54 -20.39
N THR A 260 3.22 33.47 -20.30
CA THR A 260 1.75 33.55 -20.26
C THR A 260 1.23 33.96 -18.88
N TYR A 261 1.80 33.42 -17.80
CA TYR A 261 1.28 33.60 -16.44
C TYR A 261 2.12 34.54 -15.58
N GLY A 262 3.38 34.81 -15.91
CA GLY A 262 4.36 35.49 -15.06
C GLY A 262 4.02 36.95 -14.74
N ALA A 263 3.47 37.70 -15.71
CA ALA A 263 3.11 39.10 -15.49
C ALA A 263 1.98 39.28 -14.44
N LYS A 264 1.02 38.34 -14.39
CA LYS A 264 -0.15 38.43 -13.49
C LYS A 264 -0.01 37.57 -12.23
N TRP A 265 0.66 36.43 -12.34
CA TRP A 265 0.75 35.42 -11.29
C TRP A 265 2.20 34.92 -11.12
N PRO A 266 3.15 35.81 -10.76
CA PRO A 266 4.56 35.44 -10.62
C PRO A 266 4.78 34.34 -9.57
N LYS A 267 3.96 34.31 -8.50
CA LYS A 267 3.99 33.25 -7.49
C LYS A 267 3.65 31.87 -8.06
N ALA A 268 2.77 31.78 -9.06
CA ALA A 268 2.40 30.52 -9.69
C ALA A 268 3.53 30.01 -10.59
N VAL A 269 4.20 30.92 -11.31
CA VAL A 269 5.39 30.62 -12.14
C VAL A 269 6.55 30.17 -11.28
N ALA A 270 6.85 30.89 -10.19
CA ALA A 270 7.92 30.54 -9.24
C ALA A 270 7.79 29.10 -8.72
N LYS A 271 6.55 28.59 -8.54
CA LYS A 271 6.36 27.18 -8.14
C LYS A 271 6.95 26.19 -9.14
N ILE A 272 7.01 26.51 -10.43
CA ILE A 272 7.60 25.65 -11.46
C ILE A 272 9.09 25.96 -11.62
N THR A 273 9.45 27.23 -11.82
CA THR A 273 10.84 27.63 -12.14
C THR A 273 11.81 27.35 -11.00
N ASP A 274 11.39 27.52 -9.74
CA ASP A 274 12.26 27.30 -8.57
C ASP A 274 12.60 25.83 -8.35
N ASP A 275 11.77 24.91 -8.88
CA ASP A 275 11.90 23.46 -8.71
C ASP A 275 12.05 22.74 -10.08
N GLN A 276 12.56 23.44 -11.11
CA GLN A 276 12.57 22.94 -12.49
C GLN A 276 13.37 21.65 -12.63
N GLU A 277 14.59 21.61 -12.09
CA GLU A 277 15.48 20.45 -12.13
C GLU A 277 14.79 19.22 -11.50
N GLU A 278 14.23 19.38 -10.31
CA GLU A 278 13.58 18.30 -9.58
C GLU A 278 12.24 17.89 -10.19
N LEU A 279 11.56 18.79 -10.92
CA LEU A 279 10.35 18.46 -11.65
C LEU A 279 10.63 17.66 -12.92
N LEU A 280 11.76 17.92 -13.58
CA LEU A 280 12.17 17.29 -14.83
C LEU A 280 13.09 16.08 -14.63
N ALA A 281 13.51 15.78 -13.40
CA ALA A 281 14.39 14.65 -13.07
C ALA A 281 13.95 13.29 -13.64
N PHE A 282 12.65 13.08 -13.92
CA PHE A 282 12.18 11.84 -14.54
C PHE A 282 12.73 11.61 -15.95
N TYR A 283 13.14 12.66 -16.68
CA TYR A 283 13.72 12.53 -18.04
C TYR A 283 15.05 11.77 -18.06
N ASP A 284 15.74 11.65 -16.93
CA ASP A 284 16.98 10.88 -16.76
C ASP A 284 16.73 9.37 -16.51
N PHE A 285 15.49 8.92 -16.68
CA PHE A 285 15.05 7.53 -16.51
C PHE A 285 14.27 7.07 -17.75
N PRO A 286 14.08 5.76 -17.99
CA PRO A 286 13.40 5.25 -19.18
C PRO A 286 12.07 5.92 -19.50
N ALA A 287 11.82 6.23 -20.77
CA ALA A 287 10.60 6.93 -21.20
C ALA A 287 9.31 6.18 -20.81
N GLU A 288 9.35 4.86 -20.84
CA GLU A 288 8.27 3.96 -20.43
C GLU A 288 7.91 4.13 -18.94
N HIS A 289 8.87 4.54 -18.11
CA HIS A 289 8.65 4.76 -16.69
C HIS A 289 7.98 6.10 -16.40
N TRP A 290 8.08 7.09 -17.29
CA TRP A 290 7.65 8.46 -17.03
C TRP A 290 6.17 8.56 -16.67
N ILE A 291 5.30 7.77 -17.32
CA ILE A 291 3.86 7.74 -17.01
C ILE A 291 3.61 7.34 -15.55
N HIS A 292 4.48 6.49 -14.99
CA HIS A 292 4.42 6.12 -13.59
C HIS A 292 5.06 7.20 -12.73
N LEU A 293 6.23 7.75 -13.10
CA LEU A 293 6.97 8.74 -12.31
C LEU A 293 6.19 10.04 -12.07
N ARG A 294 5.43 10.50 -13.06
CA ARG A 294 4.65 11.75 -13.02
C ARG A 294 3.31 11.67 -12.28
N THR A 295 2.88 10.49 -11.83
CA THR A 295 1.55 10.30 -11.17
C THR A 295 1.66 9.82 -9.73
N THR A 296 0.73 10.24 -8.87
CA THR A 296 0.51 9.72 -7.52
C THR A 296 -0.59 8.68 -7.46
N ASN A 297 -1.14 8.25 -8.60
CA ASN A 297 -2.30 7.37 -8.67
C ASN A 297 -2.23 6.13 -7.76
N PRO A 298 -1.11 5.38 -7.64
CA PRO A 298 -1.05 4.23 -6.73
C PRO A 298 -1.35 4.60 -5.27
N ILE A 299 -0.90 5.76 -4.81
CA ILE A 299 -1.16 6.28 -3.46
C ILE A 299 -2.56 6.89 -3.41
N GLU A 300 -2.90 7.83 -4.30
CA GLU A 300 -4.17 8.53 -4.27
C GLU A 300 -5.40 7.62 -4.49
N SER A 301 -5.33 6.64 -5.38
CA SER A 301 -6.43 5.66 -5.58
C SER A 301 -6.63 4.78 -4.34
N THR A 302 -5.53 4.40 -3.69
CA THR A 302 -5.58 3.62 -2.45
C THR A 302 -6.16 4.45 -1.31
N PHE A 303 -5.73 5.70 -1.17
CA PHE A 303 -6.19 6.57 -0.08
C PHE A 303 -7.52 7.27 -0.32
N SER A 304 -7.94 7.47 -1.57
CA SER A 304 -9.32 7.90 -1.87
C SER A 304 -10.31 6.83 -1.42
N THR A 305 -9.97 5.56 -1.63
CA THR A 305 -10.70 4.42 -1.10
C THR A 305 -10.74 4.47 0.43
N VAL A 306 -9.62 4.72 1.11
CA VAL A 306 -9.59 4.90 2.58
C VAL A 306 -10.50 6.07 3.00
N ARG A 307 -10.34 7.27 2.41
CA ARG A 307 -11.07 8.50 2.77
C ARG A 307 -12.58 8.39 2.55
N LEU A 308 -13.01 7.78 1.44
CA LEU A 308 -14.43 7.52 1.14
C LEU A 308 -15.06 6.68 2.26
N ARG A 309 -14.27 5.76 2.80
CA ARG A 309 -14.73 4.67 3.65
C ARG A 309 -14.54 4.96 5.15
N THR A 310 -13.71 5.94 5.51
CA THR A 310 -13.57 6.50 6.87
C THR A 310 -14.52 7.66 7.17
N LYS A 311 -15.22 8.22 6.16
CA LYS A 311 -16.19 9.32 6.35
C LYS A 311 -17.46 8.87 7.08
N VAL A 312 -17.77 7.57 7.05
CA VAL A 312 -19.06 7.00 7.51
C VAL A 312 -18.96 6.46 8.95
N THR A 313 -17.77 6.05 9.39
CA THR A 313 -17.54 5.54 10.75
C THR A 313 -17.21 6.71 11.68
N ARG A 314 -18.08 7.00 12.67
CA ARG A 314 -17.73 7.87 13.82
C ARG A 314 -16.65 7.17 14.65
N GLY A 315 -15.41 7.22 14.17
CA GLY A 315 -14.20 6.69 14.80
C GLY A 315 -14.07 5.16 14.73
N ALA A 316 -12.89 4.70 14.31
CA ALA A 316 -12.36 3.45 14.84
C ALA A 316 -12.14 3.68 16.34
N GLY A 317 -12.58 2.78 17.21
CA GLY A 317 -12.57 3.01 18.67
C GLY A 317 -11.25 3.58 19.24
N SER A 318 -10.09 3.29 18.62
CA SER A 318 -8.78 3.87 18.95
C SER A 318 -7.96 4.27 17.70
N PRO A 319 -6.98 5.18 17.82
CA PRO A 319 -6.02 5.52 16.76
C PRO A 319 -5.28 4.31 16.18
N ALA A 320 -4.80 3.40 17.03
CA ALA A 320 -4.11 2.18 16.62
C ALA A 320 -4.99 1.26 15.75
N ALA A 321 -6.28 1.15 16.09
CA ALA A 321 -7.25 0.43 15.28
C ALA A 321 -7.45 1.12 13.91
N ALA A 322 -7.55 2.45 13.91
CA ALA A 322 -7.69 3.24 12.69
C ALA A 322 -6.49 3.02 11.75
N PHE A 323 -5.28 3.02 12.32
CA PHE A 323 -4.04 2.84 11.59
C PHE A 323 -3.87 1.43 11.01
N ALA A 324 -4.12 0.40 11.82
CA ALA A 324 -4.10 -1.00 11.38
C ALA A 324 -5.10 -1.28 10.24
N MET A 325 -6.24 -0.58 10.25
CA MET A 325 -7.17 -0.63 9.12
C MET A 325 -6.60 0.01 7.86
N VAL A 326 -6.04 1.22 7.96
CA VAL A 326 -5.37 1.86 6.81
C VAL A 326 -4.34 0.92 6.20
N PHE A 327 -3.52 0.28 7.03
CA PHE A 327 -2.54 -0.72 6.60
C PHE A 327 -3.17 -1.85 5.78
N LYS A 328 -4.20 -2.53 6.31
CA LYS A 328 -4.87 -3.63 5.59
C LYS A 328 -5.53 -3.20 4.27
N LEU A 329 -5.94 -1.95 4.16
CA LEU A 329 -6.50 -1.41 2.92
C LEU A 329 -5.45 -1.18 1.86
N VAL A 330 -4.29 -0.68 2.28
CA VAL A 330 -3.15 -0.53 1.37
C VAL A 330 -2.63 -1.90 0.95
N GLU A 331 -2.51 -2.86 1.87
CA GLU A 331 -2.14 -4.25 1.58
C GLU A 331 -3.10 -4.89 0.56
N SER A 332 -4.42 -4.70 0.72
CA SER A 332 -5.41 -5.19 -0.24
C SER A 332 -5.36 -4.46 -1.60
N ALA A 333 -5.07 -3.16 -1.60
CA ALA A 333 -4.96 -2.37 -2.83
C ALA A 333 -3.71 -2.75 -3.63
N GLN A 334 -2.60 -3.05 -2.95
CA GLN A 334 -1.34 -3.48 -3.54
C GLN A 334 -1.51 -4.65 -4.49
N ALA A 335 -2.36 -5.63 -4.15
CA ALA A 335 -2.64 -6.79 -4.99
C ALA A 335 -3.21 -6.45 -6.39
N ARG A 336 -3.72 -5.22 -6.59
CA ARG A 336 -4.26 -4.75 -7.87
C ARG A 336 -3.38 -3.69 -8.54
N TRP A 337 -2.26 -3.32 -7.92
CA TRP A 337 -1.34 -2.36 -8.53
C TRP A 337 -0.68 -2.99 -9.75
N ARG A 338 -0.80 -2.31 -10.89
CA ARG A 338 -0.10 -2.71 -12.11
C ARG A 338 1.40 -2.49 -11.91
N ALA A 339 2.21 -3.39 -12.45
CA ALA A 339 3.65 -3.19 -12.58
C ALA A 339 3.96 -1.90 -13.36
N ILE A 340 5.18 -1.40 -13.24
CA ILE A 340 5.66 -0.32 -14.09
C ILE A 340 5.72 -0.80 -15.55
N THR A 341 5.38 0.07 -16.48
CA THR A 341 5.58 -0.18 -17.91
C THR A 341 7.08 -0.24 -18.16
N GLY A 342 7.57 -1.12 -19.03
CA GLY A 342 9.03 -1.25 -19.25
C GLY A 342 9.78 -1.92 -18.09
N ALA A 343 9.12 -2.78 -17.30
CA ALA A 343 9.71 -3.43 -16.11
C ALA A 343 11.11 -4.05 -16.33
N HIS A 344 11.41 -4.55 -17.53
CA HIS A 344 12.74 -5.10 -17.89
C HIS A 344 13.87 -4.06 -17.88
N LEU A 345 13.56 -2.77 -17.91
CA LEU A 345 14.52 -1.66 -17.82
C LEU A 345 14.84 -1.27 -16.37
N VAL A 346 14.03 -1.70 -15.39
CA VAL A 346 14.25 -1.37 -13.97
C VAL A 346 15.60 -1.89 -13.45
N PRO A 347 16.02 -3.13 -13.76
CA PRO A 347 17.36 -3.60 -13.40
C PRO A 347 18.49 -2.79 -14.04
N LEU A 348 18.31 -2.27 -15.26
CA LEU A 348 19.32 -1.42 -15.92
C LEU A 348 19.50 -0.10 -15.17
N VAL A 349 18.39 0.51 -14.73
CA VAL A 349 18.41 1.71 -13.89
C VAL A 349 19.15 1.43 -12.58
N ARG A 350 18.86 0.29 -11.92
CA ARG A 350 19.58 -0.10 -10.70
C ARG A 350 21.08 -0.36 -10.94
N ALA A 351 21.44 -0.86 -12.12
CA ALA A 351 22.84 -1.08 -12.51
C ALA A 351 23.58 0.23 -12.85
N GLY A 352 22.92 1.39 -12.79
CA GLY A 352 23.51 2.69 -13.10
C GLY A 352 23.63 2.96 -14.60
N ALA A 353 22.80 2.32 -15.43
CA ALA A 353 22.72 2.66 -16.84
C ALA A 353 22.25 4.11 -17.02
N ARG A 354 22.86 4.83 -17.96
CA ARG A 354 22.53 6.23 -18.24
C ARG A 354 21.40 6.30 -19.26
N PHE A 355 20.40 7.11 -18.97
CA PHE A 355 19.32 7.42 -19.89
C PHE A 355 19.35 8.92 -20.18
N GLU A 356 19.30 9.28 -21.46
CA GLU A 356 19.17 10.67 -21.90
C GLU A 356 17.83 10.82 -22.62
N ASN A 357 16.98 11.69 -22.10
CA ASN A 357 15.60 11.85 -22.58
C ASN A 357 14.87 10.49 -22.66
N GLY A 358 15.12 9.63 -21.68
CA GLY A 358 14.48 8.33 -21.55
C GLY A 358 14.97 7.25 -22.51
N VAL A 359 15.99 7.53 -23.32
CA VAL A 359 16.65 6.56 -24.20
C VAL A 359 17.93 6.07 -23.54
N LEU A 360 18.15 4.76 -23.55
CA LEU A 360 19.37 4.15 -23.04
C LEU A 360 20.57 4.63 -23.86
N VAL A 361 21.57 5.20 -23.20
CA VAL A 361 22.83 5.57 -23.83
C VAL A 361 23.80 4.42 -23.64
N GLU A 362 24.13 3.73 -24.73
CA GLU A 362 25.22 2.75 -24.72
C GLU A 362 26.52 3.48 -24.39
N ARG A 363 27.34 2.91 -23.50
CA ARG A 363 28.68 3.47 -23.26
C ARG A 363 29.43 3.38 -24.58
N GLU A 364 30.00 4.49 -25.06
CA GLU A 364 31.06 4.42 -26.06
C GLU A 364 32.09 3.42 -25.52
N GLU A 365 32.40 2.38 -26.30
CA GLU A 365 33.51 1.49 -25.99
C GLU A 365 34.72 2.39 -25.75
N ALA A 366 35.21 2.40 -24.50
CA ALA A 366 36.44 3.11 -24.18
C ALA A 366 37.49 2.57 -25.14
N ALA A 367 37.90 3.39 -26.12
CA ALA A 367 38.96 3.07 -27.03
C ALA A 367 40.18 2.65 -26.18
N ALA A 368 40.48 1.36 -26.24
CA ALA A 368 41.52 0.69 -25.47
C ALA A 368 42.91 1.15 -25.89
#